data_AF-A0A919V1Y8-F1
#
_entry.id   AF-A0A919V1Y8-F1
#
_cell.length_a   1.000
_cell.length_b   1.000
_cell.length_c   1.000
_cell.angle_alpha   90.00
_cell.angle_beta   90.00
_cell.angle_gamma   90.00
#
_symmetry.space_group_name_H-M   'P 1'
#
loop_
_entity.id
_entity.type
_entity.pdbx_description
1 polymer ?
#
loop_
_entity_poly.entity_id
_entity_poly.type
_entity_poly.pdbx_seq_one_letter_code
_entity_poly.pdbx_strand_id
1 'polypeptide(L)'
;MVTVCLHGKEVRYERARRACLGRLLTELEGRAVGEVMVESRTVEDPHDRGFLTGLRRSGQVSRELAVCWRSPETDPLLWAADIVVGATTSWLDGEAACFEMPADKIELID
;
A
#
# COMPACT_ATOMS: atom_id res chain seq x y z
N MET A 1 8.55 0.27 -3.69
CA MET A 1 8.03 -0.99 -3.08
C MET A 1 6.52 -0.88 -3.06
N VAL A 2 5.83 -1.92 -3.55
CA VAL A 2 4.36 -2.00 -3.57
C VAL A 2 3.95 -3.12 -2.63
N THR A 3 2.91 -2.92 -1.83
CA THR A 3 2.33 -3.97 -0.99
C THR A 3 0.87 -4.18 -1.36
N VAL A 4 0.48 -5.45 -1.49
CA VAL A 4 -0.88 -5.89 -1.75
C VAL A 4 -1.35 -6.66 -0.53
N CYS A 5 -2.50 -6.30 0.03
CA CYS A 5 -3.11 -7.05 1.14
C CYS A 5 -4.49 -7.55 0.74
N LEU A 6 -4.63 -8.87 0.70
CA LEU A 6 -5.88 -9.54 0.36
C LEU A 6 -6.71 -9.76 1.63
N HIS A 7 -7.99 -9.41 1.56
CA HIS A 7 -8.92 -9.57 2.66
C HIS A 7 -10.18 -10.27 2.16
N GLY A 8 -10.79 -11.10 3.01
CA GLY A 8 -12.07 -11.73 2.71
C GLY A 8 -13.18 -10.71 2.48
N LYS A 9 -14.16 -11.06 1.63
CA LYS A 9 -15.28 -10.20 1.23
C LYS A 9 -16.13 -9.66 2.40
N GLU A 10 -16.09 -10.33 3.55
CA GLU A 10 -16.81 -9.92 4.76
C GLU A 10 -16.16 -8.74 5.51
N VAL A 11 -14.88 -8.43 5.22
CA VAL A 11 -14.19 -7.32 5.86
C VAL A 11 -14.64 -6.00 5.23
N ARG A 12 -15.13 -5.07 6.07
CA ARG A 12 -15.41 -3.71 5.63
C ARG A 12 -14.18 -3.09 4.97
N TYR A 13 -14.36 -2.56 3.77
CA TYR A 13 -13.30 -1.95 2.94
C TYR A 13 -12.38 -1.00 3.73
N GLU A 14 -12.94 -0.12 4.55
CA GLU A 14 -12.18 0.82 5.38
C GLU A 14 -11.27 0.12 6.39
N ARG A 15 -11.72 -0.98 6.99
CA ARG A 15 -10.91 -1.78 7.93
C ARG A 15 -9.76 -2.48 7.21
N ALA A 16 -10.04 -3.11 6.07
CA ALA A 16 -9.03 -3.76 5.23
C ALA A 16 -7.95 -2.76 4.77
N ARG A 17 -8.38 -1.57 4.33
CA ARG A 17 -7.47 -0.47 3.95
C ARG A 17 -6.55 -0.06 5.10
N ARG A 18 -7.09 0.17 6.29
CA ARG A 18 -6.27 0.58 7.45
C ARG A 18 -5.29 -0.51 7.86
N ALA A 19 -5.70 -1.78 7.83
CA ALA A 19 -4.80 -2.90 8.10
C ALA A 19 -3.64 -2.95 7.08
N CYS A 20 -3.96 -2.83 5.79
CA CYS A 20 -2.98 -2.76 4.70
C CYS A 20 -2.01 -1.60 4.90
N LEU A 21 -2.53 -0.38 5.06
CA LEU A 21 -1.72 0.82 5.22
C LEU A 21 -0.85 0.76 6.47
N GLY A 22 -1.36 0.23 7.58
CA GLY A 22 -0.62 0.04 8.81
C GLY A 22 0.57 -0.90 8.63
N ARG A 23 0.34 -2.08 8.03
CA ARG A 23 1.42 -3.04 7.76
C ARG A 23 2.44 -2.46 6.79
N LEU A 24 1.99 -1.88 5.67
CA LEU A 24 2.85 -1.29 4.64
C LEU A 24 3.81 -0.25 5.23
N LEU A 25 3.30 0.68 6.05
CA LEU A 25 4.12 1.76 6.59
C LEU A 25 5.18 1.24 7.58
N THR A 26 4.82 0.29 8.44
CA THR A 26 5.77 -0.32 9.38
C THR A 26 6.85 -1.13 8.64
N GLU A 27 6.49 -1.87 7.60
CA GLU A 27 7.46 -2.63 6.78
C GLU A 27 8.41 -1.71 6.01
N LEU A 28 7.89 -0.63 5.41
CA LEU A 28 8.71 0.36 4.71
C LEU A 28 9.69 1.06 5.64
N GLU A 29 9.24 1.44 6.83
CA GLU A 29 10.11 2.04 7.84
C GLU A 29 11.20 1.06 8.31
N GLY A 30 10.85 -0.20 8.56
CA GLY A 30 11.81 -1.25 8.91
C GLY A 30 12.88 -1.47 7.84
N ARG A 31 12.58 -1.13 6.58
CA ARG A 31 13.50 -1.17 5.43
C ARG A 31 14.24 0.16 5.20
N ALA A 32 14.17 1.09 6.14
CA ALA A 32 14.79 2.42 6.07
C ALA A 32 14.34 3.26 4.86
N VAL A 33 13.13 3.07 4.39
CA VAL A 33 12.52 3.96 3.39
C VAL A 33 12.29 5.32 4.03
N GLY A 34 12.75 6.40 3.40
CA GLY A 34 12.59 7.75 3.93
C GLY A 34 11.29 8.44 3.51
N GLU A 35 10.72 8.06 2.36
CA GLU A 35 9.52 8.68 1.80
C GLU A 35 8.57 7.67 1.18
N VAL A 36 7.28 7.85 1.44
CA VAL A 36 6.18 7.08 0.88
C VAL A 36 5.21 8.03 0.18
N MET A 37 4.97 7.77 -1.10
CA MET A 37 3.93 8.44 -1.87
C MET A 37 2.71 7.53 -1.95
N VAL A 38 1.57 8.05 -1.51
CA VAL A 38 0.27 7.38 -1.57
C VAL A 38 -0.56 8.09 -2.63
N GLU A 39 -1.28 7.34 -3.45
CA GLU A 39 -2.24 7.94 -4.37
C GLU A 39 -3.39 8.61 -3.58
N SER A 40 -3.63 9.89 -3.87
CA SER A 40 -4.74 10.65 -3.32
C SER A 40 -6.05 10.22 -3.97
N ARG A 41 -7.05 9.91 -3.15
CA ARG A 41 -8.43 9.61 -3.59
C ARG A 41 -9.41 10.69 -3.18
N THR A 42 -8.91 11.78 -2.62
CA THR A 42 -9.63 12.96 -2.14
C THR A 42 -10.60 12.71 -0.98
N VAL A 43 -11.54 11.79 -1.12
CA VAL A 43 -12.58 11.51 -0.11
C VAL A 43 -12.01 10.74 1.09
N GLU A 44 -11.07 9.84 0.85
CA GLU A 44 -10.47 8.95 1.85
C GLU A 44 -9.22 9.53 2.52
N ASP A 45 -8.58 10.52 1.87
CA ASP A 45 -7.33 11.15 2.35
C ASP A 45 -7.41 11.63 3.80
N PRO A 46 -8.49 12.29 4.29
CA PRO A 46 -8.57 12.72 5.68
C PRO A 46 -8.56 11.54 6.67
N HIS A 47 -9.19 10.42 6.30
CA HIS A 47 -9.24 9.22 7.13
C HIS A 47 -7.87 8.55 7.21
N ASP A 48 -7.17 8.44 6.08
CA ASP A 48 -5.85 7.83 6.02
C ASP A 48 -4.80 8.67 6.77
N ARG A 49 -4.88 10.00 6.66
CA ARG A 49 -4.03 10.93 7.44
C ARG A 49 -4.32 10.86 8.95
N GLY A 50 -5.59 10.75 9.33
CA GLY A 50 -6.00 10.55 10.71
C GLY A 50 -5.46 9.23 11.27
N PHE A 51 -5.51 8.17 10.48
CA PHE A 51 -4.96 6.86 10.84
C PHE A 51 -3.43 6.90 10.99
N LEU A 52 -2.69 7.51 10.05
CA LEU A 52 -1.24 7.74 10.17
C LEU A 52 -0.89 8.53 11.44
N THR A 53 -1.70 9.54 11.78
CA THR A 53 -1.52 10.30 13.02
C THR A 53 -1.67 9.40 14.25
N GLY A 54 -2.62 8.47 14.22
CA GLY A 54 -2.78 7.43 15.25
C GLY A 54 -1.55 6.54 15.39
N LEU A 55 -1.05 5.99 14.27
CA LEU A 55 0.16 5.15 14.24
C LEU A 55 1.40 5.87 14.80
N ARG A 56 1.55 7.16 14.48
CA ARG A 56 2.63 7.99 15.02
C ARG A 56 2.51 8.25 16.52
N ARG A 57 1.27 8.42 17.01
CA ARG A 57 1.03 8.59 18.45
C ARG A 57 1.27 7.31 19.25
N SER A 58 1.01 6.14 18.65
CA SER A 58 1.30 4.84 19.28
C SER A 58 2.75 4.39 19.13
N GLY A 59 3.58 5.13 18.38
CA GLY A 59 4.99 4.78 18.14
C GLY A 59 5.20 3.63 17.16
N GLN A 60 4.17 3.24 16.40
CA GLN A 60 4.25 2.16 15.40
C GLN A 60 4.87 2.60 14.07
N VAL A 61 4.82 3.90 13.80
CA VAL A 61 5.47 4.55 12.65
C VAL A 61 6.11 5.83 13.15
N SER A 62 7.38 6.06 12.86
CA SER A 62 8.08 7.27 13.29
C SER A 62 7.65 8.51 12.49
N ARG A 63 8.20 9.67 12.88
CA ARG A 63 8.06 10.91 12.11
C ARG A 63 9.14 11.07 11.03
N GLU A 64 10.15 10.19 11.01
CA GLU A 64 11.23 10.21 10.03
C GLU A 64 10.75 9.68 8.67
N LEU A 65 9.81 8.72 8.67
CA LEU A 65 9.11 8.31 7.47
C LEU A 65 8.18 9.43 6.97
N ALA A 66 8.58 10.11 5.90
CA ALA A 66 7.74 11.08 5.21
C ALA A 66 6.63 10.35 4.46
N VAL A 67 5.38 10.78 4.62
CA VAL A 67 4.24 10.20 3.92
C VAL A 67 3.44 11.32 3.29
N CYS A 68 3.29 11.29 1.97
CA CYS A 68 2.53 12.28 1.22
C CYS A 68 1.47 11.63 0.33
N TRP A 69 0.37 12.36 0.10
CA TRP A 69 -0.68 11.96 -0.84
C TRP A 69 -0.53 12.81 -2.10
N ARG A 70 -0.51 12.17 -3.26
CA ARG A 70 -0.27 12.79 -4.56
C ARG A 70 -1.32 12.37 -5.57
N SER A 71 -1.65 13.27 -6.49
CA SER A 71 -2.56 12.94 -7.59
C SER A 71 -1.86 11.97 -8.56
N PRO A 72 -2.56 10.93 -9.05
CA PRO A 72 -2.04 10.05 -10.10
C PRO A 72 -1.61 10.82 -11.37
N GLU A 73 -2.23 11.97 -11.64
CA GLU A 73 -1.88 12.83 -12.79
C GLU A 73 -0.49 13.47 -12.66
N THR A 74 0.00 13.63 -11.43
CA THR A 74 1.27 14.30 -11.14
C THR A 74 2.46 13.35 -11.04
N ASP A 75 2.21 12.07 -10.78
CA ASP A 75 3.24 11.03 -10.76
C ASP A 75 2.67 9.70 -11.29
N PRO A 76 2.93 9.38 -12.58
CA PRO A 76 2.45 8.15 -13.20
C PRO A 76 2.93 6.85 -12.51
N LEU A 77 3.98 6.89 -11.69
CA LEU A 77 4.45 5.72 -10.96
C LEU A 77 3.47 5.28 -9.85
N LEU A 78 2.52 6.13 -9.46
CA LEU A 78 1.46 5.76 -8.51
C LEU A 78 0.60 4.60 -9.01
N TRP A 79 0.48 4.42 -10.33
CA TRP A 79 -0.24 3.29 -10.94
C TRP A 79 0.50 1.96 -10.86
N ALA A 80 1.78 1.97 -10.48
CA ALA A 80 2.54 0.73 -10.31
C ALA A 80 1.88 -0.18 -9.25
N ALA A 81 1.22 0.42 -8.26
CA ALA A 81 0.46 -0.32 -7.27
C ALA A 81 -0.67 -1.15 -7.91
N ASP A 82 -1.47 -0.54 -8.78
CA ASP A 82 -2.59 -1.22 -9.46
C ASP A 82 -2.11 -2.32 -10.41
N ILE A 83 -0.99 -2.11 -11.10
CA ILE A 83 -0.40 -3.13 -11.97
C ILE A 83 -0.03 -4.37 -11.15
N VAL A 84 0.65 -4.19 -10.01
CA VAL A 84 1.05 -5.31 -9.15
C VAL A 84 -0.17 -5.98 -8.52
N VAL A 85 -1.18 -5.20 -8.07
CA VAL A 85 -2.45 -5.76 -7.56
C VAL A 85 -3.11 -6.61 -8.62
N GLY A 86 -3.31 -6.08 -9.84
CA GLY A 86 -3.96 -6.78 -10.94
C GLY A 86 -3.21 -8.04 -11.37
N ALA A 87 -1.88 -7.98 -11.47
CA ALA A 87 -1.05 -9.14 -11.75
C ALA A 87 -1.16 -10.21 -10.65
N THR A 88 -1.14 -9.80 -9.39
CA THR A 88 -1.23 -10.70 -8.23
C THR A 88 -2.61 -11.37 -8.16
N THR A 89 -3.70 -10.63 -8.36
CA THR A 89 -5.05 -11.20 -8.36
C THR A 89 -5.28 -12.14 -9.52
N SER A 90 -4.80 -11.79 -10.73
CA SER A 90 -4.84 -12.66 -11.91
C SER A 90 -4.11 -13.98 -11.66
N TRP A 91 -2.92 -13.92 -11.07
CA TRP A 91 -2.14 -15.11 -10.73
C TRP A 91 -2.85 -16.01 -9.72
N LEU A 92 -3.49 -15.43 -8.70
CA LEU A 92 -4.28 -16.17 -7.73
C LEU A 92 -5.52 -16.84 -8.33
N ASP A 93 -6.09 -16.25 -9.39
CA ASP A 93 -7.17 -16.83 -10.17
C ASP A 93 -6.69 -17.88 -11.19
N GLY A 94 -5.38 -18.15 -11.25
CA GLY A 94 -4.76 -19.18 -12.12
C GLY A 94 -4.13 -18.65 -13.41
N GLU A 95 -4.17 -17.34 -13.65
CA GLU A 95 -3.67 -16.70 -14.87
C GLU A 95 -2.37 -15.93 -14.59
N ALA A 96 -1.22 -16.56 -14.87
CA ALA A 96 0.11 -16.08 -14.46
C ALA A 96 0.78 -15.08 -15.41
N ALA A 97 0.27 -14.90 -16.63
CA ALA A 97 0.98 -14.18 -17.71
C ALA A 97 1.45 -12.76 -17.31
N CYS A 98 0.66 -12.03 -16.53
CA CYS A 98 1.00 -10.68 -16.07
C CYS A 98 1.88 -10.65 -14.82
N PHE A 99 1.96 -11.74 -14.06
CA PHE A 99 2.71 -11.85 -12.80
C PHE A 99 4.17 -12.23 -13.00
N GLU A 100 4.50 -12.96 -14.07
CA GLU A 100 5.88 -13.33 -14.39
C GLU A 100 6.80 -12.11 -14.57
N MET A 101 6.25 -11.02 -15.11
CA MET A 101 7.02 -9.81 -15.41
C MET A 101 7.54 -9.08 -14.14
N PRO A 102 6.74 -8.86 -13.08
CA PRO A 102 7.22 -8.30 -11.82
C PRO A 102 7.72 -9.34 -10.79
N ALA A 103 7.68 -10.64 -11.09
CA ALA A 103 7.91 -11.69 -10.09
C ALA A 103 9.24 -11.56 -9.33
N ASP A 104 10.31 -11.14 -10.00
CA ASP A 104 11.64 -10.92 -9.41
C ASP A 104 11.70 -9.73 -8.44
N LYS A 105 10.70 -8.85 -8.48
CA LYS A 105 10.59 -7.62 -7.68
C LYS A 105 9.48 -7.70 -6.63
N ILE A 106 8.75 -8.81 -6.56
CA ILE A 106 7.68 -9.05 -5.60
C ILE A 106 8.22 -9.92 -4.47
N GLU A 107 8.05 -9.44 -3.24
CA GLU A 107 8.29 -10.22 -2.04
C GLU A 107 6.95 -10.52 -1.37
N LEU A 108 6.67 -11.80 -1.13
CA LEU A 108 5.49 -12.24 -0.38
C LEU A 108 5.83 -12.23 1.11
N ILE A 109 4.97 -11.57 1.89
CA ILE A 109 5.13 -11.41 3.33
C ILE A 109 3.87 -12.01 3.99
N ASP A 110 4.07 -12.94 4.92
CA ASP A 110 3.02 -13.58 5.72
C ASP A 110 2.46 -12.65 6.84
#